data_AF-A0A970BFE3-F1
#
_entry.id   AF-A0A970BFE3-F1
#
_cell.length_a   1.000
_cell.length_b   1.000
_cell.length_c   1.000
_cell.angle_alpha   90.00
_cell.angle_beta   90.00
_cell.angle_gamma   90.00
#
_symmetry.space_group_name_H-M   'P 1'
#
loop_
_entity.id
_entity.type
_entity.pdbx_description
1 polymer ?
#
loop_
_entity_poly.entity_id
_entity_poly.type
_entity_poly.pdbx_seq_one_letter_code
_entity_poly.pdbx_strand_id
1 'polypeptide(L)'
;METKKQTLADIGNKAPFRVPENYFAEVNKTIMANLPEKKAPEILPVSMWDKSKPWLYMAAMFLGLFFTVKILITNTNSSQQDYWSDVEISEEEFFDYVATQFVDENYYDLVQNQEYLNSL
;
A
#
# COMPACT_ATOMS: atom_id res chain seq x y z
N MET A 1 -54.52 -51.79 -11.25
CA MET A 1 -54.52 -50.42 -11.80
C MET A 1 -53.35 -50.34 -12.75
N GLU A 2 -53.60 -50.30 -14.06
CA GLU A 2 -52.52 -50.33 -15.05
C GLU A 2 -52.10 -48.91 -15.44
N THR A 3 -50.81 -48.62 -15.32
CA THR A 3 -50.22 -47.32 -15.70
C THR A 3 -49.92 -47.33 -17.19
N LYS A 4 -50.68 -46.53 -17.95
CA LYS A 4 -50.48 -46.39 -19.40
C LYS A 4 -49.23 -45.55 -19.67
N LYS A 5 -48.17 -46.17 -20.23
CA LYS A 5 -46.93 -45.49 -20.65
C LYS A 5 -47.21 -44.69 -21.93
N GLN A 6 -46.99 -43.38 -21.92
CA GLN A 6 -47.12 -42.52 -23.11
C GLN A 6 -45.79 -42.51 -23.90
N THR A 7 -45.88 -42.61 -25.23
CA THR A 7 -44.72 -42.70 -26.14
C THR A 7 -44.44 -41.33 -26.77
N LEU A 8 -43.17 -40.99 -27.05
CA LEU A 8 -42.75 -39.67 -27.55
C LEU A 8 -43.48 -39.22 -28.83
N ALA A 9 -43.93 -40.16 -29.66
CA ALA A 9 -44.70 -39.87 -30.87
C ALA A 9 -46.10 -39.29 -30.58
N ASP A 10 -46.73 -39.66 -29.46
CA ASP A 10 -48.06 -39.14 -29.07
C ASP A 10 -48.01 -37.72 -28.51
N ILE A 11 -46.87 -37.32 -27.94
CA ILE A 11 -46.70 -36.03 -27.25
C ILE A 11 -46.40 -34.90 -28.26
N GLY A 12 -45.92 -35.26 -29.47
CA GLY A 12 -45.60 -34.31 -30.54
C GLY A 12 -44.48 -33.33 -30.17
N ASN A 13 -44.19 -32.39 -31.07
CA ASN A 13 -43.15 -31.36 -30.88
C ASN A 13 -43.65 -30.18 -30.01
N LYS A 14 -44.52 -30.45 -29.04
CA LYS A 14 -45.08 -29.46 -28.13
C LYS A 14 -44.30 -29.52 -26.83
N ALA A 15 -43.74 -28.38 -26.42
CA ALA A 15 -42.99 -28.29 -25.17
C ALA A 15 -43.88 -28.76 -24.00
N PRO A 16 -43.49 -29.82 -23.26
CA PRO A 16 -44.32 -30.39 -22.20
C PRO A 16 -44.44 -29.46 -20.98
N PHE A 17 -43.57 -28.45 -20.89
CA PHE A 17 -43.60 -27.42 -19.86
C PHE A 17 -43.80 -26.06 -20.52
N ARG A 18 -44.87 -25.36 -20.14
CA ARG A 18 -45.11 -23.97 -20.47
C ARG A 18 -45.20 -23.17 -19.18
N VAL A 19 -44.45 -22.09 -19.13
CA VAL A 19 -44.47 -21.18 -18.00
C VAL A 19 -45.84 -20.48 -17.94
N PRO A 20 -46.45 -20.29 -16.76
CA PRO A 20 -47.69 -19.53 -16.62
C PRO A 20 -47.53 -18.11 -17.17
N GLU A 21 -48.63 -17.55 -17.68
CA GLU A 21 -48.66 -16.16 -18.12
C GLU A 21 -48.25 -15.24 -16.94
N ASN A 22 -47.38 -14.26 -17.19
CA ASN A 22 -46.80 -13.32 -16.20
C ASN A 22 -45.83 -13.88 -15.14
N TYR A 23 -45.42 -15.15 -15.18
CA TYR A 23 -44.45 -15.72 -14.22
C TYR A 23 -43.18 -14.87 -14.07
N PHE A 24 -42.50 -14.55 -15.18
CA PHE A 24 -41.26 -13.77 -15.13
C PHE A 24 -41.47 -12.32 -14.65
N ALA A 25 -42.68 -11.78 -14.80
CA ALA A 25 -43.05 -10.46 -14.30
C ALA A 25 -43.26 -10.45 -12.77
N GLU A 26 -43.71 -11.56 -12.19
CA GLU A 26 -43.96 -11.71 -10.76
C GLU A 26 -42.72 -12.21 -10.01
N VAL A 27 -41.98 -13.17 -10.57
CA VAL A 27 -40.80 -13.77 -9.93
C VAL A 27 -39.78 -12.73 -9.49
N ASN A 28 -39.47 -11.75 -10.34
CA ASN A 28 -38.55 -10.67 -9.96
C ASN A 28 -39.09 -9.87 -8.77
N LYS A 29 -40.39 -9.53 -8.78
CA LYS A 29 -41.03 -8.81 -7.67
C LYS A 29 -40.98 -9.62 -6.38
N THR A 30 -41.25 -10.91 -6.45
CA THR A 30 -41.19 -11.82 -5.30
C THR A 30 -39.76 -11.95 -4.78
N ILE A 31 -38.76 -12.10 -5.64
CA ILE A 31 -37.35 -12.14 -5.24
C ILE A 31 -36.99 -10.85 -4.50
N MET A 32 -37.29 -9.69 -5.10
CA MET A 32 -36.97 -8.39 -4.50
C MET A 32 -37.68 -8.16 -3.17
N ALA A 33 -38.95 -8.57 -3.05
CA ALA A 33 -39.73 -8.44 -1.82
C ALA A 33 -39.22 -9.34 -0.70
N ASN A 34 -38.56 -10.45 -1.02
CA ASN A 34 -38.00 -11.41 -0.05
C ASN A 34 -36.49 -11.23 0.16
N LEU A 35 -35.85 -10.24 -0.49
CA LEU A 35 -34.45 -9.94 -0.20
C LEU A 35 -34.35 -9.43 1.24
N PRO A 36 -33.44 -9.98 2.07
CA PRO A 36 -33.18 -9.41 3.37
C PRO A 36 -32.67 -7.98 3.18
N GLU A 37 -33.09 -7.07 4.07
CA GLU A 37 -32.54 -5.72 4.10
C GLU A 37 -31.01 -5.83 4.21
N LYS A 38 -30.31 -5.36 3.17
CA LYS A 38 -28.86 -5.29 3.18
C LYS A 38 -28.47 -4.27 4.26
N LYS A 39 -28.21 -4.77 5.46
CA LYS A 39 -27.59 -3.97 6.53
C LYS A 39 -26.23 -3.54 6.00
N ALA A 40 -26.14 -2.29 5.53
CA ALA A 40 -24.85 -1.67 5.32
C ALA A 40 -24.10 -1.79 6.66
N PRO A 41 -22.81 -2.18 6.66
CA PRO A 41 -22.04 -2.15 7.89
C PRO A 41 -22.19 -0.75 8.47
N GLU A 42 -22.71 -0.65 9.70
CA GLU A 42 -22.76 0.61 10.41
C GLU A 42 -21.31 1.10 10.49
N ILE A 43 -21.02 2.18 9.77
CA ILE A 43 -19.71 2.82 9.82
C ILE A 43 -19.62 3.40 11.23
N LEU A 44 -19.07 2.64 12.16
CA LEU A 44 -18.76 3.14 13.49
C LEU A 44 -17.86 4.37 13.28
N PRO A 45 -18.28 5.57 13.71
CA PRO A 45 -17.45 6.74 13.55
C PRO A 45 -16.19 6.52 14.38
N VAL A 46 -15.04 6.44 13.70
CA VAL A 46 -13.75 6.38 14.41
C VAL A 46 -13.65 7.64 15.27
N SER A 47 -13.45 7.46 16.58
CA SER A 47 -13.30 8.58 17.49
C SER A 47 -12.03 9.35 17.10
N MET A 48 -12.09 10.68 17.12
CA MET A 48 -10.92 11.52 16.84
C MET A 48 -9.73 11.19 17.78
N TRP A 49 -10.01 10.57 18.93
CA TRP A 49 -9.02 10.07 19.88
C TRP A 49 -8.19 8.89 19.35
N ASP A 50 -8.78 8.04 18.51
CA ASP A 50 -8.06 6.89 17.95
C ASP A 50 -6.99 7.34 16.93
N LYS A 51 -7.19 8.52 16.32
CA LYS A 51 -6.22 9.15 15.42
C LYS A 51 -5.08 9.84 16.18
N SER A 52 -5.32 10.34 17.40
CA SER A 52 -4.31 11.06 18.17
C SER A 52 -3.43 10.15 19.04
N LYS A 53 -3.87 8.92 19.38
CA LYS A 53 -3.08 7.94 20.13
C LYS A 53 -1.68 7.70 19.54
N PRO A 54 -1.51 7.41 18.22
CA PRO A 54 -0.19 7.17 17.66
C PRO A 54 0.74 8.39 17.75
N TRP A 55 0.18 9.59 17.59
CA TRP A 55 0.97 10.83 17.67
C TRP A 55 1.44 11.12 19.09
N LEU A 56 0.61 10.82 20.10
CA LEU A 56 1.00 10.93 21.50
C LEU A 56 2.13 9.96 21.87
N TYR A 57 2.11 8.73 21.36
CA TYR A 57 3.21 7.77 21.54
C TYR A 57 4.51 8.26 20.89
N MET A 58 4.43 8.80 19.67
CA MET A 58 5.58 9.40 19.00
C MET A 58 6.15 10.57 19.82
N ALA A 59 5.29 11.48 20.29
CA ALA A 59 5.70 12.59 21.14
C ALA A 59 6.40 12.10 22.42
N ALA A 60 5.87 11.08 23.08
CA ALA A 60 6.50 10.49 24.27
C ALA A 60 7.88 9.89 23.98
N MET A 61 8.05 9.19 22.85
CA MET A 61 9.36 8.67 22.43
C MET A 61 10.36 9.80 22.16
N PHE A 62 9.95 10.85 21.45
CA PHE A 62 10.81 12.01 21.18
C PHE A 62 11.18 12.76 22.45
N LEU A 63 10.24 12.95 23.38
CA LEU A 63 10.53 13.59 24.66
C LEU A 63 11.52 12.74 25.49
N GLY A 64 11.33 11.41 25.54
CA GLY A 64 12.27 10.51 26.21
C GLY A 64 13.69 10.61 25.64
N LEU A 65 13.83 10.58 24.31
CA LEU A 65 15.14 10.77 23.65
C LEU A 65 15.70 12.18 23.87
N PHE A 66 14.86 13.21 23.80
CA PHE A 66 15.28 14.60 23.98
C PHE A 66 15.81 14.82 25.40
N PHE A 67 15.10 14.35 26.42
CA PHE A 67 15.54 14.49 27.81
C PHE A 67 16.80 13.68 28.09
N THR A 68 16.90 12.45 27.59
CA THR A 68 18.11 11.62 27.78
C THR A 68 19.33 12.25 27.11
N VAL A 69 19.22 12.73 25.88
CA VAL A 69 20.28 13.46 25.18
C VAL A 69 20.63 14.76 25.90
N LYS A 70 19.63 15.55 26.34
CA LYS A 70 19.86 16.79 27.08
C LYS A 70 20.60 16.56 28.39
N ILE A 71 20.23 15.53 29.16
CA ILE A 71 20.90 15.17 30.41
C ILE A 71 22.34 14.74 30.13
N LEU A 72 22.56 13.90 29.11
CA LEU A 72 23.90 13.46 28.75
C LEU A 72 24.79 14.63 28.32
N ILE A 73 24.33 15.49 27.41
CA ILE A 73 25.06 16.69 26.96
C ILE A 73 25.35 17.62 28.13
N THR A 74 24.36 17.88 29.00
CA THR A 74 24.55 18.75 30.16
C THR A 74 25.62 18.21 31.11
N ASN A 75 25.73 16.89 31.25
CA ASN A 75 26.78 16.24 32.03
C ASN A 75 28.14 16.17 31.31
N THR A 76 28.17 16.19 29.97
CA THR A 76 29.41 16.12 29.16
C THR A 76 29.94 17.48 28.70
N ASN A 77 29.20 18.57 28.89
CA ASN A 77 29.61 19.95 28.57
C ASN A 77 30.86 20.45 29.34
N SER A 78 31.42 19.66 30.26
CA SER A 78 32.75 19.93 30.83
C SER A 78 33.91 19.53 29.91
N SER A 79 33.67 18.76 28.83
CA SER A 79 34.74 18.26 27.96
C SER A 79 34.21 17.76 26.61
N GLN A 80 33.52 18.61 25.85
CA GLN A 80 33.21 18.31 24.46
C GLN A 80 33.91 19.36 23.58
N GLN A 81 35.14 19.03 23.19
CA GLN A 81 35.84 19.69 22.08
C GLN A 81 35.11 19.32 20.79
N ASP A 82 34.63 20.31 20.07
CA ASP A 82 34.03 20.17 18.74
C ASP A 82 35.08 19.68 17.73
N TYR A 83 35.32 18.37 17.67
CA TYR A 83 36.35 17.78 16.82
C TYR A 83 35.96 17.78 15.32
N TRP A 84 34.68 17.99 15.00
CA TRP A 84 34.15 17.78 13.65
C TRP A 84 33.59 19.04 12.97
N SER A 85 33.50 20.18 13.65
CA SER A 85 32.92 21.40 13.06
C SER A 85 33.92 22.42 12.54
N ASP A 86 35.23 22.17 12.71
CA ASP A 86 36.27 23.18 12.44
C ASP A 86 37.31 22.75 11.38
N VAL A 87 37.00 21.71 10.59
CA VAL A 87 37.88 21.32 9.48
C VAL A 87 37.54 22.21 8.28
N GLU A 88 38.21 23.36 8.20
CA GLU A 88 38.25 24.19 6.99
C GLU A 88 39.12 23.50 5.93
N ILE A 89 38.51 22.67 5.09
CA ILE A 89 39.17 22.05 3.94
C ILE A 89 39.12 23.07 2.79
N SER A 90 40.26 23.32 2.15
CA SER A 90 40.29 24.18 0.97
C SER A 90 39.50 23.54 -0.17
N GLU A 91 38.86 24.33 -1.03
CA GLU A 91 38.11 23.78 -2.17
C GLU A 91 38.99 22.86 -3.03
N GLU A 92 40.27 23.17 -3.18
CA GLU A 92 41.25 22.36 -3.93
C GLU A 92 41.44 20.97 -3.33
N GLU A 93 41.61 20.88 -2.01
CA GLU A 93 41.78 19.60 -1.31
C GLU A 93 40.48 18.78 -1.30
N PHE A 94 39.33 19.46 -1.26
CA PHE A 94 38.03 18.81 -1.44
C PHE A 94 37.87 18.22 -2.85
N PHE A 95 38.25 18.96 -3.89
CA PHE A 95 38.18 18.47 -5.27
C PHE A 95 39.15 17.32 -5.54
N ASP A 96 40.36 17.34 -4.97
CA ASP A 96 41.33 16.25 -5.09
C ASP A 96 40.83 14.96 -4.40
N TYR A 97 40.25 15.09 -3.21
CA TYR A 97 39.62 13.98 -2.50
C TYR A 97 38.45 13.37 -3.31
N VAL A 98 37.60 14.22 -3.89
CA VAL A 98 36.47 13.75 -4.72
C VAL A 98 36.98 13.11 -6.01
N ALA A 99 37.99 13.70 -6.65
CA ALA A 99 38.58 13.17 -7.87
C ALA A 99 39.22 11.78 -7.66
N THR A 100 39.96 11.60 -6.57
CA THR A 100 40.57 10.30 -6.23
C THR A 100 39.52 9.21 -6.00
N GLN A 101 38.43 9.53 -5.28
CA GLN A 101 37.27 8.63 -5.13
C GLN A 101 36.66 8.20 -6.47
N PHE A 102 36.47 9.13 -7.42
CA PHE A 102 35.92 8.82 -8.74
C PHE A 102 36.88 8.05 -9.65
N VAL A 103 38.19 8.27 -9.50
CA VAL A 103 39.22 7.53 -10.23
C VAL A 103 39.26 6.07 -9.77
N ASP A 104 39.07 5.80 -8.48
CA ASP A 104 39.01 4.45 -7.93
C ASP A 104 37.71 3.71 -8.35
N GLU A 105 36.57 4.40 -8.46
CA GLU A 105 35.31 3.81 -8.94
C GLU A 105 35.16 3.86 -10.47
N ASN A 106 36.03 3.17 -11.21
CA ASN A 106 35.84 2.69 -12.60
C ASN A 106 35.12 3.65 -13.61
N TYR A 107 35.22 4.98 -13.41
CA TYR A 107 34.45 5.98 -14.16
C TYR A 107 34.82 5.96 -15.65
N TYR A 108 36.08 5.65 -15.96
CA TYR A 108 36.57 5.49 -17.31
C TYR A 108 35.89 4.34 -18.07
N ASP A 109 35.50 3.25 -17.39
CA ASP A 109 34.77 2.13 -18.01
C ASP A 109 33.33 2.54 -18.37
N LEU A 110 32.71 3.44 -17.59
CA LEU A 110 31.35 3.92 -17.85
C LEU A 110 31.29 4.89 -19.03
N VAL A 111 32.25 5.83 -19.12
CA VAL A 111 32.32 6.81 -20.21
C VAL A 111 32.63 6.12 -21.54
N GLN A 112 33.57 5.18 -21.56
CA GLN A 112 33.88 4.43 -22.79
C GLN A 112 32.71 3.55 -23.26
N ASN A 113 31.98 2.89 -22.35
CA ASN A 113 30.79 2.13 -22.72
C ASN A 113 29.67 3.03 -23.29
N GLN A 114 29.50 4.23 -22.75
CA GLN A 114 28.52 5.20 -23.27
C GLN A 114 28.85 5.63 -24.71
N GLU A 115 30.12 5.93 -25.01
CA GLU A 115 30.53 6.26 -26.38
C GLU A 115 30.37 5.08 -27.35
N TYR A 116 30.71 3.86 -26.92
CA TYR A 116 30.53 2.66 -27.74
C TYR A 116 29.06 2.43 -28.12
N LEU A 117 28.14 2.55 -27.15
CA LEU A 117 26.70 2.39 -27.38
C LEU A 117 26.12 3.44 -28.33
N ASN A 118 26.66 4.65 -28.34
CA ASN A 118 26.20 5.73 -29.23
C ASN A 118 26.74 5.59 -30.68
N SER A 119 27.69 4.67 -30.90
CA SER A 119 28.30 4.41 -32.21
C SER A 119 27.69 3.21 -32.98
N LEU A 120 26.77 2.48 -32.35
CA LEU A 120 25.94 1.41 -32.93
C LEU A 120 24.62 1.98 -33.47
#